data_AF-A0A6V7M529-F1
#
_entry.id   AF-A0A6V7M529-F1
#
_cell.length_a   1.000
_cell.length_b   1.000
_cell.length_c   1.000
_cell.angle_alpha   90.00
_cell.angle_beta   90.00
_cell.angle_gamma   90.00
#
_symmetry.space_group_name_H-M   'P 1'
#
loop_
_entity.id
_entity.type
_entity.pdbx_description
1 polymer ?
#
loop_
_entity_poly.entity_id
_entity_poly.type
_entity_poly.pdbx_seq_one_letter_code
_entity_poly.pdbx_strand_id
1 'polypeptide(L)'
;RPEEESKLSEAPCRLRNNGQIRCRMVQIFVAPCDSDYTYWPYDTHNCSIDMGAWAYSRSEVSRHGISGYYTRFYNVNPSWEIELGDISNRQLPMKYKKNDTFPVMSIEIRLSRPWTVLRKVVVTPVI
;
A
#
# COMPACT_ATOMS: atom_id res chain seq x y z
N ARG A 1 13.23 11.13 11.04
CA ARG A 1 12.00 10.62 11.67
C ARG A 1 12.21 9.14 11.86
N PRO A 2 12.12 8.58 13.08
CA PRO A 2 12.51 7.20 13.32
C PRO A 2 11.64 6.31 12.43
N GLU A 3 12.29 5.48 11.62
CA GLU A 3 11.66 4.41 10.86
C GLU A 3 11.03 3.49 11.90
N GLU A 4 9.71 3.62 12.09
CA GLU A 4 8.94 2.70 12.91
C GLU A 4 9.00 1.36 12.17
N GLU A 5 10.02 0.56 12.49
CA GLU A 5 10.18 -0.79 11.95
C GLU A 5 8.86 -1.50 12.19
N SER A 6 8.14 -1.80 11.10
CA SER A 6 6.90 -2.56 11.19
C SER A 6 7.27 -3.91 11.80
N LYS A 7 6.98 -4.09 13.09
CA LYS A 7 7.11 -5.38 13.74
C LYS A 7 6.30 -6.37 12.91
N LEU A 8 6.99 -7.28 12.22
CA LEU A 8 6.31 -8.36 11.53
C LEU A 8 5.61 -9.18 12.60
N SER A 9 4.28 -9.22 12.55
CA SER A 9 3.52 -10.15 13.37
C SER A 9 3.94 -11.57 12.97
N GLU A 10 4.23 -12.43 13.95
CA GLU A 10 4.59 -13.82 13.69
C GLU A 10 3.45 -14.50 12.92
N ALA A 11 3.69 -14.74 11.63
CA ALA A 11 2.64 -15.17 10.72
C ALA A 11 2.49 -16.70 10.79
N PRO A 12 1.27 -17.23 11.05
CA PRO A 12 1.05 -18.66 11.02
C PRO A 12 1.28 -19.20 9.60
N CYS A 13 2.18 -20.17 9.50
CA CYS A 13 2.50 -20.87 8.26
C CYS A 13 2.04 -22.33 8.33
N ARG A 14 1.49 -22.84 7.23
CA ARG A 14 1.10 -24.25 7.09
C ARG A 14 2.01 -24.94 6.09
N LEU A 15 2.68 -26.00 6.53
CA LEU A 15 3.41 -26.93 5.67
C LEU A 15 2.44 -27.96 5.07
N ARG A 16 2.58 -28.22 3.77
CA ARG A 16 1.89 -29.31 3.06
C ARG A 16 2.83 -30.49 2.88
N ASN A 17 2.27 -31.68 2.70
CA ASN A 17 3.02 -32.93 2.48
C ASN A 17 3.91 -32.90 1.22
N ASN A 18 3.64 -32.01 0.27
CA ASN A 18 4.45 -31.80 -0.93
C ASN A 18 5.58 -30.76 -0.72
N GLY A 19 5.87 -30.35 0.51
CA GLY A 19 6.90 -29.35 0.82
C GLY A 19 6.47 -27.90 0.62
N GLN A 20 5.25 -27.63 0.12
CA GLN A 20 4.77 -26.26 -0.05
C GLN A 20 4.42 -25.63 1.31
N ILE A 21 4.97 -24.45 1.59
CA ILE A 21 4.63 -23.63 2.75
C ILE A 21 3.67 -22.53 2.32
N ARG A 22 2.59 -22.33 3.09
CA ARG A 22 1.67 -21.18 2.92
C ARG A 22 1.57 -20.40 4.21
N CYS A 23 2.02 -19.15 4.17
CA CYS A 23 1.92 -18.21 5.29
C CYS A 23 0.81 -17.20 5.05
N ARG A 24 0.04 -16.87 6.10
CA ARG A 24 -0.93 -15.77 6.06
C ARG A 24 -0.52 -14.73 7.09
N MET A 25 -0.07 -13.58 6.60
CA MET A 25 0.36 -12.46 7.43
C MET A 25 -0.80 -11.47 7.58
N VAL A 26 -0.93 -10.87 8.75
CA VAL A 26 -1.76 -9.68 8.98
C VAL A 26 -0.80 -8.59 9.44
N GLN A 27 -0.74 -7.50 8.67
CA GLN A 27 0.21 -6.42 8.91
C GLN A 27 -0.50 -5.07 8.74
N ILE A 28 -0.14 -4.11 9.59
CA ILE A 28 -0.50 -2.70 9.42
C ILE A 28 0.63 -2.06 8.62
N PHE A 29 0.26 -1.43 7.50
CA PHE A 29 1.19 -0.71 6.64
C PHE A 29 0.95 0.80 6.76
N VAL A 30 2.04 1.56 6.76
CA VAL A 30 1.99 3.03 6.62
C VAL A 30 2.35 3.34 5.17
N ALA A 31 1.36 3.78 4.39
CA ALA A 31 1.56 4.14 3.00
C ALA A 31 2.14 5.57 2.88
N PRO A 32 3.30 5.76 2.22
CA PRO A 32 3.72 7.10 1.84
C PRO A 32 2.78 7.67 0.78
N CYS A 33 2.44 8.95 0.93
CA CYS A 33 1.54 9.70 0.04
C CYS A 33 2.21 11.01 -0.39
N ASP A 34 2.05 11.37 -1.67
CA ASP A 34 2.33 12.73 -2.11
C ASP A 34 1.09 13.59 -1.88
N SER A 35 1.13 14.43 -0.85
CA SER A 35 -0.04 15.18 -0.39
C SER A 35 -0.17 16.50 -1.15
N ASP A 36 -1.00 16.52 -2.18
CA ASP A 36 -1.38 17.74 -2.90
C ASP A 36 -2.63 18.40 -2.28
N TYR A 37 -2.49 19.63 -1.80
CA TYR A 37 -3.56 20.42 -1.17
C TYR A 37 -4.05 21.57 -2.05
N THR A 38 -3.67 21.62 -3.32
CA THR A 38 -4.02 22.70 -4.25
C THR A 38 -5.52 23.02 -4.29
N TYR A 39 -6.37 21.98 -4.17
CA TYR A 39 -7.83 22.10 -4.23
C TYR A 39 -8.54 21.85 -2.90
N TRP A 40 -7.82 21.96 -1.77
CA TRP A 40 -8.44 21.81 -0.45
C TRP A 40 -9.68 22.73 -0.32
N PRO A 41 -10.84 22.26 0.19
CA PRO A 41 -11.13 20.98 0.86
C PRO A 41 -11.62 19.85 -0.04
N TYR A 42 -11.46 19.97 -1.36
CA TYR A 42 -11.82 18.96 -2.38
C TYR A 42 -10.56 18.23 -2.88
N ASP A 43 -9.59 18.07 -1.99
CA ASP A 43 -8.29 17.46 -2.24
C ASP A 43 -8.39 15.96 -2.52
N THR A 44 -7.49 15.50 -3.39
CA THR A 44 -7.25 14.08 -3.68
C THR A 44 -5.77 13.80 -3.52
N HIS A 45 -5.43 12.70 -2.87
CA HIS A 45 -4.04 12.29 -2.65
C HIS A 45 -3.79 10.91 -3.24
N ASN A 46 -2.66 10.77 -3.91
CA ASN A 46 -2.21 9.49 -4.44
C ASN A 46 -1.12 8.93 -3.53
N CYS A 47 -1.39 7.74 -3.00
CA CYS A 47 -0.49 6.98 -2.15
C CYS A 47 -0.13 5.68 -2.85
N SER A 48 1.00 5.09 -2.48
CA SER A 48 1.37 3.76 -2.95
C SER A 48 2.01 2.93 -1.87
N ILE A 49 1.72 1.63 -1.88
CA ILE A 49 2.38 0.65 -1.02
C ILE A 49 3.19 -0.29 -1.90
N ASP A 50 4.50 -0.30 -1.68
CA ASP A 50 5.44 -1.15 -2.41
C ASP A 50 5.88 -2.31 -1.53
N MET A 51 5.58 -3.54 -1.97
CA MET A 51 5.89 -4.79 -1.28
C MET A 51 6.86 -5.62 -2.13
N GLY A 52 8.01 -5.98 -1.58
CA GLY A 52 9.00 -6.77 -2.31
C GLY A 52 10.09 -7.37 -1.41
N ALA A 53 10.78 -8.37 -1.94
CA ALA A 53 11.89 -9.03 -1.26
C ALA A 53 13.21 -8.27 -1.52
N TRP A 54 13.34 -7.09 -0.92
CA TRP A 54 14.45 -6.16 -1.17
C TRP A 54 15.86 -6.74 -0.93
N ALA A 55 15.96 -7.77 -0.09
CA ALA A 55 17.22 -8.45 0.23
C ALA A 55 17.66 -9.49 -0.82
N TYR A 56 16.77 -9.86 -1.75
CA TYR A 56 17.00 -10.92 -2.73
C TYR A 56 16.84 -10.40 -4.14
N SER A 57 17.65 -10.91 -5.07
CA SER A 57 17.50 -10.57 -6.48
C SER A 57 16.35 -11.33 -7.13
N ARG A 58 15.96 -10.89 -8.33
CA ARG A 58 14.95 -11.58 -9.15
C ARG A 58 15.31 -13.02 -9.51
N SER A 59 16.61 -13.37 -9.52
CA SER A 59 17.06 -14.73 -9.81
C SER A 59 16.97 -15.65 -8.59
N GLU A 60 16.96 -15.07 -7.38
CA GLU A 60 16.85 -15.81 -6.13
C GLU A 60 15.38 -15.97 -5.71
N VAL A 61 14.60 -14.90 -5.84
CA VAL A 61 13.18 -14.86 -5.49
C VAL A 61 12.38 -14.30 -6.65
N SER A 62 11.49 -15.14 -7.19
CA SER A 62 10.49 -14.73 -8.17
C SER A 62 9.10 -14.66 -7.54
N ARG A 63 8.34 -13.63 -7.91
CA ARG A 63 6.91 -13.56 -7.57
C ARG A 63 6.11 -14.25 -8.67
N HIS A 64 5.25 -15.19 -8.28
CA HIS A 64 4.28 -15.81 -9.17
C HIS A 64 2.86 -15.54 -8.69
N GLY A 65 1.98 -15.14 -9.61
CA GLY A 65 0.56 -14.87 -9.35
C GLY A 65 0.18 -13.39 -9.44
N ILE A 66 -1.05 -13.16 -9.90
CA ILE A 66 -1.75 -11.89 -9.80
C ILE A 66 -2.72 -12.06 -8.62
N SER A 67 -2.52 -11.34 -7.54
CA SER A 67 -3.52 -11.23 -6.48
C SER A 67 -4.32 -9.97 -6.76
N GLY A 68 -5.65 -10.07 -6.73
CA GLY A 68 -6.52 -8.92 -6.50
C GLY A 68 -6.60 -8.60 -5.01
N TYR A 69 -7.17 -7.45 -4.67
CA TYR A 69 -7.49 -7.08 -3.30
C TYR A 69 -8.94 -7.50 -2.97
N TYR A 70 -9.19 -7.81 -1.70
CA TYR A 70 -10.54 -8.09 -1.20
C TYR A 70 -10.92 -7.02 -0.17
N THR A 71 -11.93 -6.22 -0.46
CA THR A 71 -12.40 -5.11 0.41
C THR A 71 -13.51 -5.53 1.38
N ARG A 72 -13.78 -6.82 1.55
CA ARG A 72 -14.90 -7.33 2.36
C ARG A 72 -14.89 -6.85 3.83
N PHE A 73 -13.71 -6.54 4.36
CA PHE A 73 -13.52 -6.07 5.74
C PHE A 73 -13.11 -4.59 5.80
N TYR A 74 -13.44 -3.81 4.78
CA TYR A 74 -13.18 -2.38 4.75
C TYR A 74 -14.04 -1.65 5.78
N ASN A 75 -13.39 -0.90 6.67
CA ASN A 75 -14.06 -0.01 7.61
C ASN A 75 -14.20 1.37 6.97
N VAL A 76 -15.44 1.80 6.77
CA VAL A 76 -15.72 3.11 6.16
C VAL A 76 -15.23 4.23 7.07
N ASN A 77 -14.49 5.18 6.51
CA ASN A 77 -13.99 6.35 7.20
C ASN A 77 -14.83 7.58 6.79
N PRO A 78 -15.38 8.37 7.74
CA PRO A 78 -16.21 9.53 7.41
C PRO A 78 -15.40 10.74 6.91
N SER A 79 -14.08 10.74 7.11
CA SER A 79 -13.16 11.82 6.71
C SER A 79 -12.46 11.56 5.39
N TRP A 80 -12.44 10.31 4.92
CA TRP A 80 -11.70 9.88 3.73
C TRP A 80 -12.43 8.77 2.99
N GLU A 81 -12.62 8.96 1.70
CA GLU A 81 -13.01 7.93 0.74
C GLU A 81 -11.75 7.31 0.15
N ILE A 82 -11.71 5.97 0.12
CA ILE A 82 -10.54 5.20 -0.30
C ILE A 82 -10.89 4.44 -1.57
N GLU A 83 -10.11 4.66 -2.61
CA GLU A 83 -10.21 3.95 -3.88
C GLU A 83 -8.89 3.22 -4.15
N LEU A 84 -8.96 1.91 -4.41
CA LEU A 84 -7.80 1.09 -4.68
C LEU A 84 -7.59 0.99 -6.19
N GLY A 85 -6.41 1.38 -6.65
CA GLY A 85 -5.99 1.23 -8.03
C GLY A 85 -5.59 -0.20 -8.38
N ASP A 86 -5.19 -0.39 -9.63
CA ASP A 86 -4.69 -1.68 -10.11
C ASP A 86 -3.35 -2.03 -9.46
N ILE A 87 -3.12 -3.34 -9.34
CA ILE A 87 -1.88 -3.86 -8.78
C ILE A 87 -0.84 -3.91 -9.89
N SER A 88 0.22 -3.11 -9.75
CA SER A 88 1.31 -3.04 -10.71
C SER A 88 2.53 -3.84 -10.23
N ASN A 89 3.29 -4.34 -11.20
CA ASN A 89 4.51 -5.10 -10.95
C ASN A 89 5.69 -4.28 -11.48
N ARG A 90 6.65 -3.99 -10.62
CA ARG A 90 7.83 -3.19 -10.95
C ARG A 90 9.10 -3.96 -10.60
N GLN A 91 10.20 -3.67 -11.29
CA GLN A 91 11.53 -4.15 -10.91
C GLN A 91 12.33 -2.93 -10.45
N LEU A 92 12.80 -2.96 -9.21
CA LEU A 92 13.59 -1.87 -8.65
C LEU A 92 15.07 -2.28 -8.57
N PRO A 93 16.01 -1.34 -8.78
CA PRO A 93 17.43 -1.61 -8.61
C PRO A 93 17.75 -1.93 -7.15
N MET A 94 18.60 -2.92 -6.91
CA MET A 94 19.04 -3.26 -5.56
C MET A 94 19.99 -2.20 -5.01
N LYS A 95 19.85 -1.87 -3.72
CA LYS A 95 20.73 -0.90 -3.04
C LYS A 95 22.17 -1.41 -2.89
N TYR A 96 22.34 -2.72 -2.68
CA TYR A 96 23.63 -3.33 -2.32
C TYR A 96 24.38 -3.98 -3.48
N LYS A 97 23.67 -4.31 -4.58
CA LYS A 97 24.25 -5.00 -5.74
C LYS A 97 23.95 -4.22 -7.00
N LYS A 98 24.98 -3.57 -7.56
CA LYS A 98 24.87 -2.83 -8.81
C LYS A 98 24.48 -3.79 -9.95
N ASN A 99 23.62 -3.32 -10.85
CA ASN A 99 23.09 -4.03 -12.02
C ASN A 99 22.14 -5.20 -11.72
N ASP A 100 21.74 -5.41 -10.48
CA ASP A 100 20.74 -6.40 -10.13
C ASP A 100 19.43 -5.72 -9.70
N THR A 101 18.31 -6.41 -9.92
CA THR A 101 16.97 -5.89 -9.61
C THR A 101 16.18 -6.88 -8.78
N PHE A 102 15.24 -6.36 -7.99
CA PHE A 102 14.31 -7.17 -7.21
C PHE A 102 12.86 -6.88 -7.63
N PRO A 103 11.98 -7.90 -7.61
CA PRO A 103 10.58 -7.72 -7.95
C PRO A 103 9.82 -7.01 -6.83
N VAL A 104 8.99 -6.04 -7.21
CA VAL A 104 8.12 -5.26 -6.33
C VAL A 104 6.69 -5.31 -6.85
N MET A 105 5.76 -5.55 -5.93
CA MET A 105 4.32 -5.37 -6.11
C MET A 105 3.93 -4.01 -5.56
N SER A 106 3.24 -3.21 -6.35
CA SER A 106 2.76 -1.91 -5.91
C SER A 106 1.24 -1.86 -5.93
N ILE A 107 0.67 -1.30 -4.88
CA ILE A 107 -0.77 -1.04 -4.76
C ILE A 107 -0.95 0.47 -4.73
N GLU A 108 -1.63 1.02 -5.72
CA GLU A 108 -2.01 2.42 -5.74
C GLU A 108 -3.27 2.64 -4.90
N ILE A 109 -3.27 3.69 -4.10
CA ILE A 109 -4.36 4.04 -3.19
C ILE A 109 -4.66 5.51 -3.42
N ARG A 110 -5.88 5.81 -3.84
CA ARG A 110 -6.37 7.18 -3.98
C ARG A 110 -7.25 7.53 -2.79
N LEU A 111 -6.90 8.60 -2.09
CA LEU A 111 -7.64 9.13 -0.95
C LEU A 111 -8.35 10.40 -1.39
N SER A 112 -9.67 10.45 -1.19
CA SER A 112 -10.51 11.60 -1.54
C SER A 112 -11.23 12.11 -0.30
N ARG A 113 -11.30 13.42 -0.12
CA ARG A 113 -12.00 13.99 1.02
C ARG A 113 -13.50 14.17 0.75
N PRO A 114 -14.39 13.72 1.64
CA PRO A 114 -15.81 14.04 1.55
C PRO A 114 -16.07 15.54 1.75
N TRP A 115 -16.83 16.12 0.84
CA TRP A 115 -17.09 17.57 0.79
C TRP A 115 -18.14 18.06 1.78
N THR A 116 -18.92 17.16 2.39
CA THR A 116 -20.16 17.52 3.11
C THR A 116 -19.93 18.32 4.38
N VAL A 117 -18.91 17.96 5.17
CA VAL A 117 -18.62 18.62 6.47
C VAL A 117 -17.85 19.91 6.25
N LEU A 118 -16.74 19.87 5.50
CA LEU A 118 -15.87 21.04 5.32
C LEU A 118 -16.52 22.14 4.50
N ARG A 119 -17.38 21.81 3.53
CA ARG A 119 -18.14 22.83 2.80
C ARG A 119 -19.01 23.66 3.74
N LYS A 120 -19.74 23.03 4.68
CA LYS A 120 -20.62 23.73 5.61
C LYS A 120 -19.87 24.57 6.65
N VAL A 121 -18.75 24.06 7.14
CA VAL A 121 -18.01 24.68 8.26
C VAL A 121 -17.03 25.75 7.77
N VAL A 122 -16.42 25.56 6.59
CA VAL A 122 -15.34 26.42 6.12
C VAL A 122 -15.76 27.25 4.90
N VAL A 123 -16.43 26.65 3.92
CA VAL A 123 -16.74 27.34 2.65
C VAL A 123 -17.98 28.22 2.77
N THR A 124 -19.09 27.69 3.28
CA THR A 124 -20.37 28.42 3.40
C THR A 124 -20.31 29.70 4.23
N PRO A 125 -19.62 29.79 5.39
CA PRO A 125 -19.56 31.05 6.14
C PRO A 125 -18.64 32.12 5.54
N VAL A 126 -17.82 31.75 4.54
CA VAL A 126 -16.86 32.65 3.88
C VAL A 126 -17.43 33.27 2.60
N ILE A 127 -18.57 32.75 2.11
CA ILE A 127 -19.32 33.24 0.93
C ILE A 127 -20.58 33.95 1.41
#